data_AF-A0AAD5LJI3-F1
#
_entry.id   AF-A0AAD5LJI3-F1
#
_cell.length_a   1.000
_cell.length_b   1.000
_cell.length_c   1.000
_cell.angle_alpha   90.00
_cell.angle_beta   90.00
_cell.angle_gamma   90.00
#
_symmetry.space_group_name_H-M   'P 1'
#
loop_
_entity.id
_entity.type
_entity.pdbx_description
1 polymer ?
#
loop_
_entity_poly.entity_id
_entity_poly.type
_entity_poly.pdbx_seq_one_letter_code
_entity_poly.pdbx_strand_id
1 'polypeptide(L)'
;MGMSMGMRMTRRPLQRASAVFRRESSAGFSRRAAPSYVLGIETSCDDTAVAVVDTDGNVLSNVISSQWELNAQWKGIVPALAARAHAENLPPVLEAALKESGLSSVRDLAAIAVTSGPGLSPCLGVGLETAQRLAIEHNVDFVQINHLEAHVLVARLPTYELLGNTLDDSVGEAFDKVARLLDLDSKHGMHGGRLIEECATRGNERAFLFPEPMKHRRDCDFSYSGLKTAMLREVQQLGQLDESIKSDLCASFQLAVRASGDETALAIR
;
A
#
# COMPACT_ATOMS: atom_id res chain seq x y z
N MET A 1 -31.95 63.46 24.23
CA MET A 1 -32.36 62.04 24.18
C MET A 1 -31.37 61.28 23.33
N GLY A 2 -30.74 60.24 23.89
CA GLY A 2 -30.01 59.19 23.17
C GLY A 2 -28.57 59.49 22.74
N MET A 3 -27.59 59.10 23.55
CA MET A 3 -26.25 58.76 23.06
C MET A 3 -25.77 57.44 23.66
N SER A 4 -25.20 56.64 22.76
CA SER A 4 -24.95 55.21 22.81
C SER A 4 -23.79 54.80 23.73
N MET A 5 -23.94 53.61 24.32
CA MET A 5 -23.09 52.99 25.32
C MET A 5 -21.94 52.22 24.65
N GLY A 6 -20.71 52.72 24.77
CA GLY A 6 -19.50 52.03 24.33
C GLY A 6 -19.00 51.05 25.39
N MET A 7 -19.08 49.75 25.11
CA MET A 7 -18.59 48.69 26.00
C MET A 7 -17.20 48.23 25.52
N ARG A 8 -16.13 48.74 26.16
CA ARG A 8 -14.76 48.24 25.98
C ARG A 8 -14.59 46.94 26.77
N MET A 9 -14.45 45.81 26.08
CA MET A 9 -14.00 44.56 26.69
C MET A 9 -12.49 44.63 27.01
N THR A 10 -12.15 44.63 28.28
CA THR A 10 -10.77 44.50 28.77
C THR A 10 -10.35 43.03 28.77
N ARG A 11 -9.22 42.73 28.11
CA ARG A 11 -8.59 41.40 28.02
C ARG A 11 -8.25 40.84 29.42
N ARG A 12 -8.68 39.62 29.72
CA ARG A 12 -8.14 38.80 30.82
C ARG A 12 -7.04 37.87 30.26
N PRO A 13 -5.89 37.74 30.93
CA PRO A 13 -4.83 36.82 30.49
C PRO A 13 -5.22 35.36 30.84
N LEU A 14 -5.10 34.47 29.85
CA LEU A 14 -5.22 33.02 30.05
C LEU A 14 -4.03 32.52 30.87
N GLN A 15 -4.27 32.18 32.14
CA GLN A 15 -3.31 31.48 33.00
C GLN A 15 -3.09 30.06 32.48
N ARG A 16 -1.81 29.69 32.29
CA ARG A 16 -1.38 28.33 31.95
C ARG A 16 -1.68 27.39 33.13
N ALA A 17 -2.57 26.42 32.94
CA ALA A 17 -2.74 25.31 33.86
C ALA A 17 -1.76 24.18 33.49
N SER A 18 -0.61 24.15 34.15
CA SER A 18 0.29 23.00 34.17
C SER A 18 -0.28 21.95 35.13
N ALA A 19 -1.05 21.00 34.60
CA ALA A 19 -1.48 19.83 35.36
C ALA A 19 -0.36 18.78 35.36
N VAL A 20 0.37 18.77 36.47
CA VAL A 20 1.34 17.74 36.85
C VAL A 20 0.59 16.41 37.03
N PHE A 21 0.74 15.48 36.09
CA PHE A 21 0.33 14.09 36.29
C PHE A 21 1.29 13.45 37.30
N ARG A 22 0.82 13.27 38.53
CA ARG A 22 1.51 12.47 39.55
C ARG A 22 1.57 11.02 39.08
N ARG A 23 2.78 10.45 39.07
CA ARG A 23 2.98 8.99 39.03
C ARG A 23 2.45 8.42 40.35
N GLU A 24 1.41 7.60 40.28
CA GLU A 24 1.16 6.61 41.32
C GLU A 24 1.98 5.36 41.03
N SER A 25 2.75 4.94 42.03
CA SER A 25 3.66 3.81 42.00
C SER A 25 3.00 2.54 42.55
N SER A 26 3.21 1.45 41.80
CA SER A 26 3.39 0.07 42.26
C SER A 26 2.26 -0.60 43.07
N ALA A 27 1.35 -1.25 42.36
CA ALA A 27 0.84 -2.56 42.74
C ALA A 27 1.50 -3.61 41.83
N GLY A 28 2.01 -4.70 42.41
CA GLY A 28 2.85 -5.69 41.73
C GLY A 28 2.19 -6.35 40.53
N PHE A 29 2.45 -5.82 39.34
CA PHE A 29 2.29 -6.57 38.10
C PHE A 29 3.55 -7.44 37.98
N SER A 30 3.41 -8.74 38.21
CA SER A 30 4.41 -9.68 37.71
C SER A 30 4.51 -9.42 36.21
N ARG A 31 5.62 -8.83 35.76
CA ARG A 31 5.91 -8.67 34.34
C ARG A 31 6.04 -10.08 33.80
N ARG A 32 4.96 -10.64 33.25
CA ARG A 32 5.09 -11.66 32.21
C ARG A 32 6.15 -11.12 31.26
N ALA A 33 7.14 -11.93 30.91
CA ALA A 33 8.02 -11.61 29.78
C ALA A 33 7.09 -11.16 28.64
N ALA A 34 7.30 -9.95 28.12
CA ALA A 34 6.43 -9.41 27.10
C ALA A 34 6.36 -10.46 25.98
N PRO A 35 5.15 -10.85 25.53
CA PRO A 35 5.05 -11.85 24.48
C PRO A 35 5.88 -11.38 23.27
N SER A 36 6.65 -12.28 22.67
CA SER A 36 7.67 -11.88 21.70
C SER A 36 7.13 -11.72 20.28
N TYR A 37 5.80 -11.71 20.09
CA TYR A 37 5.17 -11.84 18.79
C TYR A 37 4.12 -10.76 18.52
N VAL A 38 4.11 -10.25 17.29
CA VAL A 38 3.10 -9.32 16.79
C VAL A 38 2.41 -9.95 15.58
N LEU A 39 1.08 -9.86 15.55
CA LEU A 39 0.28 -10.26 14.39
C LEU A 39 -0.09 -9.03 13.57
N GLY A 40 0.23 -9.02 12.28
CA GLY A 40 -0.15 -7.98 11.33
C GLY A 40 -1.36 -8.38 10.49
N ILE A 41 -2.31 -7.46 10.28
CA ILE A 41 -3.46 -7.62 9.37
C ILE A 41 -3.43 -6.53 8.30
N GLU A 42 -3.53 -6.92 7.04
CA GLU A 42 -3.53 -6.02 5.87
C GLU A 42 -4.77 -6.29 5.00
N THR A 43 -5.60 -5.26 4.82
CA THR A 43 -6.86 -5.27 4.04
C THR A 43 -7.11 -3.92 3.34
N SER A 44 -6.07 -3.21 2.95
CA SER A 44 -6.19 -1.85 2.39
C SER A 44 -6.78 -1.80 0.99
N CYS A 45 -6.63 -2.86 0.18
CA CYS A 45 -6.97 -2.86 -1.24
C CYS A 45 -7.70 -4.15 -1.67
N ASP A 46 -6.98 -5.09 -2.29
CA ASP A 46 -7.53 -6.33 -2.87
C ASP A 46 -6.84 -7.61 -2.39
N ASP A 47 -5.84 -7.50 -1.52
CA ASP A 47 -5.22 -8.63 -0.83
C ASP A 47 -5.64 -8.67 0.63
N THR A 48 -6.03 -9.86 1.10
CA THR A 48 -6.28 -10.13 2.53
C THR A 48 -5.08 -10.87 3.07
N ALA A 49 -4.30 -10.23 3.94
CA ALA A 49 -3.07 -10.82 4.44
C ALA A 49 -2.98 -10.78 5.97
N VAL A 50 -2.40 -11.84 6.54
CA VAL A 50 -2.04 -11.93 7.95
C VAL A 50 -0.66 -12.52 8.10
N ALA A 51 0.17 -11.89 8.93
CA ALA A 51 1.52 -12.36 9.24
C ALA A 51 1.78 -12.33 10.74
N VAL A 52 2.66 -13.20 11.22
CA VAL A 52 3.17 -13.17 12.61
C VAL A 52 4.67 -12.96 12.55
N VAL A 53 5.16 -11.98 13.30
CA VAL A 53 6.60 -11.65 13.38
C VAL A 53 7.07 -11.66 14.83
N ASP A 54 8.33 -12.02 15.07
CA ASP A 54 8.95 -11.90 16.39
C ASP A 54 9.70 -10.57 16.61
N THR A 55 10.21 -10.37 17.83
CA THR A 55 10.98 -9.18 18.22
C THR A 55 12.30 -8.98 17.46
N ASP A 56 12.83 -10.03 16.85
CA ASP A 56 14.05 -9.99 16.04
C ASP A 56 13.73 -9.72 14.56
N GLY A 57 12.45 -9.60 14.20
CA GLY A 57 11.99 -9.37 12.84
C GLY A 57 11.92 -10.65 12.00
N ASN A 58 11.98 -11.84 12.60
CA ASN A 58 11.73 -13.08 11.88
C ASN A 58 10.23 -13.22 11.58
N VAL A 59 9.92 -13.66 10.36
CA VAL A 59 8.54 -13.93 9.94
C VAL A 59 8.21 -15.40 10.25
N LEU A 60 7.29 -15.62 11.19
CA LEU A 60 6.85 -16.95 11.61
C LEU A 60 5.73 -17.50 10.71
N SER A 61 4.91 -16.62 10.16
CA SER A 61 3.91 -16.94 9.15
C SER A 61 3.60 -15.72 8.29
N ASN A 62 3.17 -15.96 7.05
CA ASN A 62 2.72 -14.92 6.12
C ASN A 62 1.73 -15.54 5.14
N VAL A 63 0.44 -15.36 5.41
CA VAL A 63 -0.65 -15.95 4.63
C VAL A 63 -1.37 -14.83 3.89
N ILE A 64 -1.55 -15.01 2.58
CA ILE A 64 -2.16 -14.03 1.69
C ILE A 64 -3.27 -14.71 0.88
N SER A 65 -4.43 -14.07 0.81
CA SER A 65 -5.52 -14.41 -0.10
C SER A 65 -5.79 -13.23 -1.02
N SER A 66 -5.44 -13.38 -2.30
CA SER A 66 -5.61 -12.34 -3.31
C SER A 66 -6.98 -12.41 -3.98
N GLN A 67 -7.62 -11.26 -4.17
CA GLN A 67 -8.93 -11.13 -4.82
C GLN A 67 -8.84 -10.98 -6.35
N TRP A 68 -7.70 -11.35 -6.93
CA TRP A 68 -7.45 -11.23 -8.37
C TRP A 68 -8.60 -11.75 -9.25
N GLU A 69 -9.01 -13.01 -9.03
CA GLU A 69 -10.04 -13.67 -9.83
C GLU A 69 -11.39 -12.96 -9.72
N LEU A 70 -11.69 -12.39 -8.55
CA LEU A 70 -12.91 -11.61 -8.31
C LEU A 70 -12.89 -10.29 -9.09
N ASN A 71 -11.74 -9.61 -9.14
CA ASN A 71 -11.61 -8.29 -9.76
C ASN A 71 -11.44 -8.35 -11.28
N ALA A 72 -10.98 -9.47 -11.81
CA ALA A 72 -10.80 -9.69 -13.25
C ALA A 72 -12.07 -9.41 -14.07
N GLN A 73 -13.26 -9.77 -13.54
CA GLN A 73 -14.54 -9.56 -14.21
C GLN A 73 -14.95 -8.07 -14.32
N TRP A 74 -14.42 -7.21 -13.44
CA TRP A 74 -14.76 -5.79 -13.37
C TRP A 74 -13.70 -4.89 -14.01
N LYS A 75 -12.59 -5.48 -14.49
CA LYS A 75 -11.43 -4.76 -15.05
C LYS A 75 -10.90 -3.66 -14.12
N GLY A 76 -11.04 -3.86 -12.81
CA GLY A 76 -10.72 -2.90 -11.75
C GLY A 76 -11.33 -3.32 -10.42
N ILE A 77 -10.93 -2.64 -9.34
CA ILE A 77 -11.38 -2.96 -7.98
C ILE A 77 -12.70 -2.25 -7.70
N VAL A 78 -13.74 -3.03 -7.35
CA VAL A 78 -15.02 -2.51 -6.89
C VAL A 78 -15.01 -2.50 -5.36
N PRO A 79 -14.93 -1.33 -4.69
CA PRO A 79 -14.62 -1.26 -3.25
C PRO A 79 -15.58 -2.06 -2.35
N ALA A 80 -16.87 -2.10 -2.69
CA ALA A 80 -17.86 -2.84 -1.92
C ALA A 80 -17.69 -4.37 -2.04
N LEU A 81 -17.31 -4.85 -3.22
CA LEU A 81 -17.05 -6.28 -3.44
C LEU A 81 -15.73 -6.69 -2.80
N ALA A 82 -14.70 -5.85 -2.89
CA ALA A 82 -13.42 -6.09 -2.25
C ALA A 82 -13.55 -6.18 -0.73
N ALA A 83 -14.29 -5.25 -0.11
CA ALA A 83 -14.59 -5.29 1.32
C ALA A 83 -15.32 -6.57 1.73
N ARG A 84 -16.31 -7.01 0.95
CA ARG A 84 -17.02 -8.26 1.22
C ARG A 84 -16.07 -9.46 1.13
N ALA A 85 -15.20 -9.49 0.13
CA ALA A 85 -14.21 -10.55 -0.02
C ALA A 85 -13.20 -10.57 1.14
N HIS A 86 -12.77 -9.42 1.67
CA HIS A 86 -11.98 -9.38 2.90
C HIS A 86 -12.73 -10.00 4.08
N ALA A 87 -14.03 -9.71 4.25
CA ALA A 87 -14.81 -10.25 5.36
C ALA A 87 -14.96 -11.78 5.28
N GLU A 88 -15.02 -12.32 4.06
CA GLU A 88 -15.07 -13.77 3.80
C GLU A 88 -13.68 -14.44 3.93
N ASN A 89 -12.62 -13.77 3.49
CA ASN A 89 -11.26 -14.31 3.44
C ASN A 89 -10.46 -14.15 4.76
N LEU A 90 -10.72 -13.11 5.54
CA LEU A 90 -9.90 -12.80 6.72
C LEU A 90 -9.96 -13.90 7.80
N PRO A 91 -11.12 -14.50 8.13
CA PRO A 91 -11.17 -15.58 9.11
C PRO A 91 -10.28 -16.80 8.77
N PRO A 92 -10.37 -17.42 7.57
CA PRO A 92 -9.50 -18.55 7.24
C PRO A 92 -8.02 -18.14 7.09
N VAL A 93 -7.71 -16.94 6.60
CA VAL A 93 -6.32 -16.43 6.51
C VAL A 93 -5.72 -16.25 7.92
N LEU A 94 -6.49 -15.70 8.85
CA LEU A 94 -6.07 -15.54 10.25
C LEU A 94 -5.82 -16.89 10.93
N GLU A 95 -6.72 -17.86 10.76
CA GLU A 95 -6.57 -19.20 11.31
C GLU A 95 -5.31 -19.89 10.77
N ALA A 96 -5.08 -19.81 9.45
CA ALA A 96 -3.89 -20.35 8.82
C ALA A 96 -2.61 -19.68 9.35
N ALA A 97 -2.57 -18.35 9.44
CA ALA A 97 -1.40 -17.61 9.92
C ALA A 97 -1.05 -17.94 11.38
N LEU A 98 -2.05 -18.08 12.25
CA LEU A 98 -1.84 -18.50 13.64
C LEU A 98 -1.30 -19.93 13.71
N LYS A 99 -1.88 -20.86 12.93
CA LYS A 99 -1.43 -22.24 12.86
C LYS A 99 0.01 -22.37 12.34
N GLU A 100 0.35 -21.67 11.27
CA GLU A 100 1.69 -21.67 10.68
C GLU A 100 2.74 -21.07 11.61
N SER A 101 2.36 -20.06 12.42
CA SER A 101 3.27 -19.43 13.37
C SER A 101 3.68 -20.32 14.55
N GLY A 102 2.98 -21.43 14.77
CA GLY A 102 3.21 -22.32 15.92
C GLY A 102 2.71 -21.77 17.27
N LEU A 103 2.02 -20.63 17.28
CA LEU A 103 1.39 -20.08 18.47
C LEU A 103 0.21 -20.94 18.92
N SER A 104 0.05 -21.10 20.23
CA SER A 104 -1.03 -21.91 20.80
C SER A 104 -2.30 -21.09 21.04
N SER A 105 -2.16 -19.77 21.20
CA SER A 105 -3.27 -18.85 21.42
C SER A 105 -2.98 -17.45 20.91
N VAL A 106 -4.01 -16.71 20.53
CA VAL A 106 -3.95 -15.25 20.30
C VAL A 106 -3.41 -14.51 21.52
N ARG A 107 -3.59 -15.06 22.74
CA ARG A 107 -3.03 -14.49 23.99
C ARG A 107 -1.52 -14.55 24.08
N ASP A 108 -0.86 -15.29 23.19
CA ASP A 108 0.60 -15.37 23.09
C ASP A 108 1.17 -14.19 22.29
N LEU A 109 0.32 -13.33 21.71
CA LEU A 109 0.71 -12.11 21.03
C LEU A 109 0.89 -10.97 22.04
N ALA A 110 1.87 -10.11 21.79
CA ALA A 110 2.01 -8.84 22.49
C ALA A 110 1.02 -7.82 21.93
N ALA A 111 0.89 -7.78 20.61
CA ALA A 111 0.01 -6.85 19.93
C ALA A 111 -0.57 -7.44 18.65
N ILE A 112 -1.73 -6.88 18.26
CA ILE A 112 -2.30 -7.01 16.93
C ILE A 112 -2.14 -5.66 16.23
N ALA A 113 -1.34 -5.64 15.18
CA ALA A 113 -1.11 -4.52 14.30
C ALA A 113 -2.02 -4.62 13.07
N VAL A 114 -2.64 -3.53 12.65
CA VAL A 114 -3.52 -3.51 11.48
C VAL A 114 -3.36 -2.25 10.67
N THR A 115 -3.39 -2.39 9.36
CA THR A 115 -3.36 -1.25 8.44
C THR A 115 -4.61 -0.38 8.60
N SER A 116 -4.40 0.89 8.96
CA SER A 116 -5.47 1.90 9.10
C SER A 116 -5.56 2.86 7.92
N GLY A 117 -4.61 2.80 6.99
CA GLY A 117 -4.60 3.58 5.75
C GLY A 117 -3.19 4.00 5.32
N PRO A 118 -3.02 4.61 4.14
CA PRO A 118 -4.06 4.84 3.13
C PRO A 118 -4.59 3.54 2.52
N GLY A 119 -5.78 3.59 1.92
CA GLY A 119 -6.45 2.43 1.33
C GLY A 119 -7.94 2.70 1.04
N LEU A 120 -8.62 1.70 0.50
CA LEU A 120 -10.06 1.73 0.27
C LEU A 120 -10.78 1.68 1.62
N SER A 121 -11.46 2.77 1.99
CA SER A 121 -12.12 2.90 3.31
C SER A 121 -13.02 1.71 3.70
N PRO A 122 -13.86 1.13 2.81
CA PRO A 122 -14.64 -0.06 3.14
C PRO A 122 -13.78 -1.29 3.46
N CYS A 123 -12.61 -1.43 2.83
CA CYS A 123 -11.71 -2.56 3.00
C CYS A 123 -10.90 -2.43 4.30
N LEU A 124 -10.41 -1.22 4.60
CA LEU A 124 -9.73 -0.90 5.88
C LEU A 124 -10.63 -1.18 7.10
N GLY A 125 -11.93 -0.91 6.98
CA GLY A 125 -12.90 -1.18 8.05
C GLY A 125 -12.92 -2.64 8.50
N VAL A 126 -12.86 -3.58 7.56
CA VAL A 126 -12.89 -5.02 7.85
C VAL A 126 -11.71 -5.45 8.72
N GLY A 127 -10.50 -5.04 8.35
CA GLY A 127 -9.30 -5.32 9.12
C GLY A 127 -9.35 -4.66 10.50
N LEU A 128 -9.70 -3.37 10.56
CA LEU A 128 -9.75 -2.60 11.80
C LEU A 128 -10.74 -3.20 12.82
N GLU A 129 -11.97 -3.50 12.39
CA GLU A 129 -13.01 -4.08 13.25
C GLU A 129 -12.59 -5.46 13.76
N THR A 130 -12.01 -6.29 12.88
CA THR A 130 -11.54 -7.62 13.25
C THR A 130 -10.40 -7.57 14.26
N ALA A 131 -9.40 -6.72 14.01
CA ALA A 131 -8.24 -6.53 14.88
C ALA A 131 -8.64 -5.98 16.26
N GLN A 132 -9.52 -4.97 16.31
CA GLN A 132 -10.04 -4.43 17.57
C GLN A 132 -10.82 -5.48 18.36
N ARG A 133 -11.68 -6.25 17.71
CA ARG A 133 -12.43 -7.32 18.35
C ARG A 133 -11.50 -8.35 18.99
N LEU A 134 -10.52 -8.84 18.23
CA LEU A 134 -9.54 -9.82 18.73
C LEU A 134 -8.72 -9.27 19.90
N ALA A 135 -8.26 -8.02 19.81
CA ALA A 135 -7.52 -7.36 20.87
C ALA A 135 -8.33 -7.29 22.18
N ILE A 136 -9.61 -6.92 22.09
CA ILE A 136 -10.53 -6.85 23.24
C ILE A 136 -10.81 -8.25 23.81
N GLU A 137 -11.17 -9.22 22.96
CA GLU A 137 -11.54 -10.58 23.38
C GLU A 137 -10.39 -11.32 24.06
N HIS A 138 -9.16 -11.08 23.61
CA HIS A 138 -7.97 -11.77 24.10
C HIS A 138 -7.13 -10.95 25.07
N ASN A 139 -7.48 -9.69 25.32
CA ASN A 139 -6.71 -8.74 26.14
C ASN A 139 -5.26 -8.63 25.65
N VAL A 140 -5.11 -8.29 24.36
CA VAL A 140 -3.86 -8.08 23.63
C VAL A 140 -3.81 -6.63 23.18
N ASP A 141 -2.63 -6.02 23.11
CA ASP A 141 -2.51 -4.63 22.68
C ASP A 141 -2.91 -4.47 21.20
N PHE A 142 -3.39 -3.28 20.84
CA PHE A 142 -3.86 -2.96 19.50
C PHE A 142 -3.07 -1.78 18.93
N VAL A 143 -2.57 -1.92 17.71
CA VAL A 143 -1.75 -0.90 17.04
C VAL A 143 -2.28 -0.64 15.63
N GLN A 144 -2.48 0.62 15.30
CA GLN A 144 -2.82 1.05 13.95
C GLN A 144 -1.56 1.41 13.18
N ILE A 145 -1.46 0.92 11.95
CA ILE A 145 -0.28 1.05 11.10
C ILE A 145 -0.64 1.81 9.83
N ASN A 146 0.25 2.73 9.43
CA ASN A 146 0.16 3.33 8.11
C ASN A 146 0.69 2.36 7.04
N HIS A 147 -0.09 2.10 5.99
CA HIS A 147 0.25 1.16 4.92
C HIS A 147 1.58 1.48 4.26
N LEU A 148 1.84 2.76 3.97
CA LEU A 148 3.09 3.19 3.36
C LEU A 148 4.25 3.08 4.33
N GLU A 149 4.06 3.44 5.61
CA GLU A 149 5.08 3.22 6.63
C GLU A 149 5.41 1.72 6.78
N ALA A 150 4.43 0.83 6.69
CA ALA A 150 4.69 -0.61 6.69
C ALA A 150 5.58 -1.02 5.50
N HIS A 151 5.28 -0.54 4.29
CA HIS A 151 6.13 -0.71 3.10
C HIS A 151 7.52 -0.08 3.21
N VAL A 152 7.70 0.91 4.09
CA VAL A 152 8.99 1.51 4.42
C VAL A 152 9.73 0.72 5.49
N LEU A 153 9.02 0.05 6.40
CA LEU A 153 9.57 -0.51 7.64
C LEU A 153 9.87 -2.01 7.59
N VAL A 154 9.34 -2.77 6.65
CA VAL A 154 9.84 -4.13 6.30
C VAL A 154 11.39 -4.13 6.10
N ALA A 155 12.02 -2.95 5.94
CA ALA A 155 13.46 -2.67 5.80
C ALA A 155 14.27 -3.01 7.03
N ARG A 156 13.56 -2.84 8.12
CA ARG A 156 14.11 -3.03 9.44
C ARG A 156 13.88 -4.44 9.92
N LEU A 157 13.03 -5.23 9.22
CA LEU A 157 13.29 -6.66 9.18
C LEU A 157 14.69 -6.82 8.58
N PRO A 158 15.45 -7.88 8.90
CA PRO A 158 16.91 -7.92 8.76
C PRO A 158 17.58 -7.45 7.45
N THR A 159 16.85 -7.02 6.40
CA THR A 159 17.33 -6.11 5.35
C THR A 159 16.24 -5.30 4.59
N TYR A 160 16.30 -3.96 4.61
CA TYR A 160 16.26 -2.97 3.49
C TYR A 160 16.36 -1.50 4.02
N GLU A 161 16.35 -0.49 3.13
CA GLU A 161 16.22 0.95 3.41
C GLU A 161 15.32 1.57 2.32
N LEU A 162 14.35 2.43 2.65
CA LEU A 162 13.55 3.13 1.63
C LEU A 162 14.28 4.39 1.17
N LEU A 163 14.61 4.43 -0.12
CA LEU A 163 15.40 5.50 -0.71
C LEU A 163 14.54 6.52 -1.48
N GLY A 164 13.33 6.15 -1.93
CA GLY A 164 12.39 7.06 -2.62
C GLY A 164 11.02 6.45 -2.91
N ASN A 165 10.09 7.25 -3.44
CA ASN A 165 8.69 6.84 -3.69
C ASN A 165 8.15 7.39 -5.04
N THR A 166 7.00 6.91 -5.51
CA THR A 166 6.31 7.55 -6.65
C THR A 166 5.64 8.86 -6.23
N LEU A 167 5.72 9.88 -7.09
CA LEU A 167 5.05 11.17 -6.94
C LEU A 167 3.63 11.19 -7.54
N ASP A 168 3.28 10.21 -8.36
CA ASP A 168 1.99 10.15 -9.05
C ASP A 168 1.44 8.71 -9.22
N ASP A 169 1.29 8.23 -10.46
CA ASP A 169 0.85 6.86 -10.74
C ASP A 169 1.91 5.90 -10.20
N SER A 170 1.51 4.76 -9.63
CA SER A 170 2.45 3.66 -9.41
C SER A 170 2.89 3.07 -10.75
N VAL A 171 4.04 2.39 -10.78
CA VAL A 171 4.49 1.71 -12.00
C VAL A 171 3.44 0.69 -12.47
N GLY A 172 2.89 -0.12 -11.56
CA GLY A 172 1.86 -1.10 -11.87
C GLY A 172 0.60 -0.47 -12.47
N GLU A 173 0.15 0.64 -11.89
CA GLU A 173 -1.00 1.38 -12.41
C GLU A 173 -0.73 1.99 -13.80
N ALA A 174 0.49 2.46 -14.06
CA ALA A 174 0.88 2.92 -15.40
C ALA A 174 0.82 1.78 -16.42
N PHE A 175 1.31 0.58 -16.07
CA PHE A 175 1.18 -0.61 -16.90
C PHE A 175 -0.29 -0.97 -17.15
N ASP A 176 -1.14 -0.97 -16.13
CA ASP A 176 -2.59 -1.27 -16.29
C ASP A 176 -3.29 -0.28 -17.21
N LYS A 177 -2.99 1.03 -17.07
CA LYS A 177 -3.57 2.08 -17.92
C LYS A 177 -3.09 1.96 -19.36
N VAL A 178 -1.82 1.67 -19.60
CA VAL A 178 -1.27 1.47 -20.95
C VAL A 178 -1.81 0.19 -21.59
N ALA A 179 -1.93 -0.91 -20.84
CA ALA A 179 -2.51 -2.14 -21.35
C ALA A 179 -3.95 -1.94 -21.82
N ARG A 180 -4.74 -1.17 -21.05
CA ARG A 180 -6.10 -0.78 -21.44
C ARG A 180 -6.12 0.13 -22.66
N LEU A 181 -5.19 1.09 -22.76
CA LEU A 181 -5.08 1.97 -23.93
C LEU A 181 -4.82 1.20 -25.23
N LEU A 182 -4.01 0.14 -25.15
CA LEU A 182 -3.63 -0.70 -26.30
C LEU A 182 -4.63 -1.84 -26.58
N ASP A 183 -5.76 -1.86 -25.86
CA ASP A 183 -6.80 -2.89 -25.97
C ASP A 183 -6.27 -4.32 -25.71
N LEU A 184 -5.25 -4.45 -24.84
CA LEU A 184 -4.65 -5.72 -24.46
C LEU A 184 -5.44 -6.44 -23.35
N ASP A 185 -6.36 -5.73 -22.71
CA ASP A 185 -7.18 -6.20 -21.57
C ASP A 185 -8.27 -7.23 -21.96
N SER A 186 -8.39 -7.52 -23.26
CA SER A 186 -9.27 -8.55 -23.83
C SER A 186 -8.84 -9.97 -23.44
N LYS A 187 -7.57 -10.17 -23.07
CA LYS A 187 -7.05 -11.40 -22.46
C LYS A 187 -7.46 -11.44 -20.98
N HIS A 188 -8.65 -11.99 -20.72
CA HIS A 188 -9.28 -12.07 -19.41
C HIS A 188 -8.32 -12.62 -18.35
N GLY A 189 -8.15 -11.90 -17.23
CA GLY A 189 -7.49 -12.44 -16.05
C GLY A 189 -5.96 -12.28 -15.98
N MET A 190 -5.34 -11.30 -16.68
CA MET A 190 -3.96 -10.84 -16.37
C MET A 190 -3.85 -9.33 -16.07
N HIS A 191 -2.97 -8.95 -15.12
CA HIS A 191 -2.60 -7.54 -14.88
C HIS A 191 -1.89 -6.96 -16.12
N GLY A 192 -2.01 -5.64 -16.31
CA GLY A 192 -1.42 -4.93 -17.44
C GLY A 192 0.09 -5.10 -17.54
N GLY A 193 0.78 -5.28 -16.41
CA GLY A 193 2.21 -5.60 -16.37
C GLY A 193 2.56 -6.83 -17.22
N ARG A 194 1.89 -7.96 -16.95
CA ARG A 194 2.12 -9.22 -17.68
C ARG A 194 1.67 -9.14 -19.13
N LEU A 195 0.54 -8.48 -19.39
CA LEU A 195 0.04 -8.31 -20.76
C LEU A 195 1.01 -7.52 -21.64
N ILE A 196 1.57 -6.43 -21.11
CA ILE A 196 2.57 -5.61 -21.79
C ILE A 196 3.86 -6.41 -21.97
N GLU A 197 4.30 -7.18 -20.97
CA GLU A 197 5.51 -8.02 -21.08
C GLU A 197 5.37 -9.06 -22.20
N GLU A 198 4.25 -9.79 -22.23
CA GLU A 198 3.97 -10.76 -23.30
C GLU A 198 3.91 -10.09 -24.69
N CYS A 199 3.33 -8.91 -24.78
CA CYS A 199 3.26 -8.12 -26.01
C CYS A 199 4.64 -7.62 -26.47
N ALA A 200 5.45 -7.14 -25.53
CA ALA A 200 6.78 -6.56 -25.77
C ALA A 200 7.78 -7.59 -26.32
N THR A 201 7.62 -8.89 -26.03
CA THR A 201 8.54 -9.96 -26.48
C THR A 201 8.79 -10.00 -27.99
N ARG A 202 7.86 -9.46 -28.79
CA ARG A 202 7.93 -9.42 -30.26
C ARG A 202 8.24 -8.03 -30.82
N GLY A 203 8.39 -7.03 -29.96
CA GLY A 203 8.56 -5.63 -30.33
C GLY A 203 10.01 -5.18 -30.40
N ASN A 204 10.25 -4.15 -31.20
CA ASN A 204 11.47 -3.37 -31.19
C ASN A 204 11.38 -2.29 -30.10
N GLU A 205 12.19 -2.44 -29.04
CA GLU A 205 12.25 -1.49 -27.90
C GLU A 205 12.68 -0.06 -28.29
N ARG A 206 13.21 0.15 -29.51
CA ARG A 206 13.64 1.46 -30.03
C ARG A 206 12.72 2.05 -31.10
N ALA A 207 11.55 1.44 -31.33
CA ALA A 207 10.62 1.91 -32.35
C ALA A 207 9.99 3.27 -32.00
N PHE A 208 9.71 3.49 -30.71
CA PHE A 208 9.13 4.74 -30.20
C PHE A 208 10.01 5.33 -29.11
N LEU A 209 10.06 6.67 -29.05
CA LEU A 209 10.84 7.40 -28.07
C LEU A 209 9.91 8.04 -27.04
N PHE A 210 9.81 7.41 -25.87
CA PHE A 210 9.08 7.96 -24.73
C PHE A 210 9.99 8.81 -23.84
N PRO A 211 9.45 9.84 -23.15
CA PRO A 211 10.23 10.65 -22.23
C PRO A 211 10.73 9.79 -21.07
N GLU A 212 12.00 9.90 -20.73
CA GLU A 212 12.55 9.28 -19.53
C GLU A 212 11.98 10.00 -18.29
N PRO A 213 11.28 9.27 -17.40
CA PRO A 213 10.85 9.82 -16.12
C PRO A 213 12.01 10.41 -15.35
N MET A 214 11.80 11.59 -14.75
CA MET A 214 12.65 12.14 -13.69
C MET A 214 14.12 12.42 -14.07
N LYS A 215 14.49 12.41 -15.36
CA LYS A 215 15.82 12.63 -15.98
C LYS A 215 16.73 13.74 -15.39
N HIS A 216 16.15 14.67 -14.63
CA HIS A 216 16.83 15.86 -14.11
C HIS A 216 16.71 16.02 -12.59
N ARG A 217 16.09 15.07 -11.88
CA ARG A 217 16.03 15.07 -10.41
C ARG A 217 17.14 14.18 -9.85
N ARG A 218 17.58 14.52 -8.63
CA ARG A 218 18.67 13.82 -7.92
C ARG A 218 18.18 13.08 -6.68
N ASP A 219 16.87 12.95 -6.51
CA ASP A 219 16.25 12.10 -5.51
C ASP A 219 15.86 10.76 -6.14
N CYS A 220 15.52 9.77 -5.30
CA CYS A 220 15.09 8.46 -5.78
C CYS A 220 13.57 8.40 -6.00
N ASP A 221 12.91 9.56 -6.19
CA ASP A 221 11.48 9.62 -6.44
C ASP A 221 11.16 9.34 -7.92
N PHE A 222 9.99 8.76 -8.19
CA PHE A 222 9.54 8.38 -9.54
C PHE A 222 8.28 9.12 -9.98
N SER A 223 8.01 9.18 -11.29
CA SER A 223 6.76 9.72 -11.85
C SER A 223 6.44 9.02 -13.17
N TYR A 224 5.29 8.36 -13.27
CA TYR A 224 4.88 7.57 -14.44
C TYR A 224 3.69 8.17 -15.20
N SER A 225 3.04 9.20 -14.65
CA SER A 225 1.89 9.84 -15.30
C SER A 225 2.23 10.46 -16.66
N GLY A 226 3.45 11.01 -16.82
CA GLY A 226 3.95 11.59 -18.07
C GLY A 226 4.14 10.56 -19.18
N LEU A 227 4.59 9.35 -18.84
CA LEU A 227 4.72 8.24 -19.79
C LEU A 227 3.37 7.81 -20.36
N LYS A 228 2.36 7.68 -19.50
CA LYS A 228 0.98 7.41 -19.93
C LYS A 228 0.48 8.47 -20.92
N THR A 229 0.71 9.76 -20.62
CA THR A 229 0.29 10.84 -21.53
C THR A 229 1.03 10.79 -22.86
N ALA A 230 2.32 10.46 -22.86
CA ALA A 230 3.08 10.28 -24.10
C ALA A 230 2.55 9.10 -24.93
N MET A 231 2.30 7.96 -24.28
CA MET A 231 1.70 6.78 -24.92
C MET A 231 0.34 7.09 -25.55
N LEU A 232 -0.55 7.78 -24.83
CA LEU A 232 -1.85 8.22 -25.35
C LEU A 232 -1.71 9.05 -26.62
N ARG A 233 -0.72 9.96 -26.69
CA ARG A 233 -0.48 10.81 -27.86
C ARG A 233 0.00 10.00 -29.06
N GLU A 234 0.92 9.06 -28.86
CA GLU A 234 1.40 8.17 -29.94
C GLU A 234 0.25 7.34 -30.51
N VAL A 235 -0.55 6.71 -29.66
CA VAL A 235 -1.72 5.92 -30.08
C VAL A 235 -2.73 6.78 -30.87
N GLN A 236 -2.98 8.01 -30.44
CA GLN A 236 -3.88 8.94 -31.15
C GLN A 236 -3.34 9.36 -32.53
N GLN A 237 -2.02 9.54 -32.66
CA GLN A 237 -1.40 9.90 -33.93
C GLN A 237 -1.39 8.75 -34.94
N LEU A 238 -1.15 7.52 -34.47
CA LEU A 238 -1.13 6.33 -35.30
C LEU A 238 -2.54 5.92 -35.77
N GLY A 239 -3.56 6.20 -34.96
CA GLY A 239 -4.95 5.87 -35.26
C GLY A 239 -5.22 4.37 -35.12
N GLN A 240 -4.95 3.59 -36.16
CA GLN A 240 -5.20 2.15 -36.15
C GLN A 240 -3.92 1.37 -35.81
N LEU A 241 -3.98 0.58 -34.74
CA LEU A 241 -2.85 -0.21 -34.25
C LEU A 241 -2.97 -1.66 -34.70
N ASP A 242 -1.98 -2.16 -35.43
CA ASP A 242 -1.81 -3.59 -35.64
C ASP A 242 -0.99 -4.24 -34.50
N GLU A 243 -0.88 -5.56 -34.51
CA GLU A 243 -0.18 -6.30 -33.46
C GLU A 243 1.34 -6.02 -33.44
N SER A 244 1.93 -5.64 -34.57
CA SER A 244 3.35 -5.27 -34.65
C SER A 244 3.58 -3.94 -33.95
N ILE A 245 2.76 -2.93 -34.26
CA ILE A 245 2.81 -1.61 -33.65
C ILE A 245 2.54 -1.71 -32.14
N LYS A 246 1.56 -2.51 -31.71
CA LYS A 246 1.31 -2.75 -30.28
C LYS A 246 2.53 -3.36 -29.58
N SER A 247 3.19 -4.33 -30.22
CA SER A 247 4.40 -4.97 -29.67
C SER A 247 5.53 -3.95 -29.52
N ASP A 248 5.75 -3.12 -30.54
CA ASP A 248 6.75 -2.04 -30.55
C ASP A 248 6.47 -0.97 -29.49
N LEU A 249 5.20 -0.56 -29.32
CA LEU A 249 4.77 0.37 -28.28
C LEU A 249 5.01 -0.23 -26.88
N CYS A 250 4.67 -1.50 -26.66
CA CYS A 250 4.90 -2.19 -25.39
C CYS A 250 6.40 -2.27 -25.05
N ALA A 251 7.23 -2.68 -26.01
CA ALA A 251 8.68 -2.78 -25.83
C ALA A 251 9.31 -1.41 -25.55
N SER A 252 8.91 -0.38 -26.29
CA SER A 252 9.42 0.99 -26.11
C SER A 252 8.99 1.58 -24.77
N PHE A 253 7.76 1.28 -24.31
CA PHE A 253 7.29 1.68 -22.98
C PHE A 253 8.07 1.01 -21.85
N GLN A 254 8.31 -0.31 -21.95
CA GLN A 254 9.13 -1.03 -20.98
C GLN A 254 10.55 -0.47 -20.91
N LEU A 255 11.14 -0.10 -22.05
CA LEU A 255 12.46 0.53 -22.09
C LEU A 255 12.48 1.85 -21.31
N ALA A 256 11.46 2.69 -21.50
CA ALA A 256 11.37 3.99 -20.82
C ALA A 256 11.15 3.84 -19.31
N VAL A 257 10.36 2.85 -18.88
CA VAL A 257 10.22 2.51 -17.45
C VAL A 257 11.55 1.98 -16.89
N ARG A 258 12.26 1.10 -17.61
CA ARG A 258 13.56 0.58 -17.16
C ARG A 258 14.59 1.70 -16.98
N ALA A 259 14.65 2.63 -17.93
CA ALA A 259 15.57 3.77 -17.88
C ALA A 259 15.36 4.62 -16.61
N SER A 260 14.13 4.72 -16.10
CA SER A 260 13.87 5.42 -14.83
C SER A 260 14.53 4.77 -13.61
N GLY A 261 14.65 3.44 -13.60
CA GLY A 261 15.33 2.70 -12.52
C GLY A 261 16.86 2.80 -12.58
N ASP A 262 17.42 2.93 -13.79
CA ASP A 262 18.88 3.11 -13.98
C ASP A 262 19.36 4.44 -13.38
N GLU A 263 18.55 5.51 -13.45
CA GLU A 263 18.88 6.79 -12.80
C GLU A 263 18.86 6.70 -11.27
N THR A 264 17.96 5.91 -10.70
CA THR A 264 17.93 5.64 -9.26
C THR A 264 19.18 4.92 -8.80
N ALA A 265 19.67 3.94 -9.57
CA ALA A 265 20.92 3.25 -9.28
C ALA A 265 22.15 4.18 -9.32
N LEU A 266 22.09 5.27 -10.11
CA LEU A 266 23.07 6.35 -10.11
C LEU A 266 22.93 7.29 -8.91
N ALA A 267 21.72 7.56 -8.44
CA ALA A 267 21.45 8.41 -7.28
C ALA A 267 21.84 7.76 -5.92
N ILE A 268 21.94 6.43 -5.87
CA ILE A 268 22.30 5.65 -4.68
C ILE A 268 23.84 5.52 -4.49
N ARG A 269 24.65 5.96 -5.47
CA ARG A 269 26.13 5.98 -5.39
C ARG A 269 26.67 7.28 -4.80
#